data_AF-A0A2D6N0W7-F1
#
_entry.id   AF-A0A2D6N0W7-F1
#
_cell.length_a   1.000
_cell.length_b   1.000
_cell.length_c   1.000
_cell.angle_alpha   90.00
_cell.angle_beta   90.00
_cell.angle_gamma   90.00
#
_symmetry.space_group_name_H-M   'P 1'
#
loop_
_entity.id
_entity.type
_entity.pdbx_description
1 polymer ?
#
loop_
_entity_poly.entity_id
_entity_poly.type
_entity_poly.pdbx_seq_one_letter_code
_entity_poly.pdbx_strand_id
1 'polypeptide(L)'
;MKTNIVATICVLVIMAASAPSQDQSFGYRVFDLRYLIGQDVHVPLEAELPLWRVYSQNWEREGRGMGEAQVSIDQVVDMIRETVARESWDEEGCSLNSSWGSVVVKNKPAVLDEVGKFLDWLQTALMRPVTVELYRVPAGKVTQSGALSAAEVKRLIALPGVKTRARLELPSGRTRRVRAGTTVSFLGDYDVEVAQSAQVADPLIMVLHDGLDLRIRTQVTPDGRVCVRVMGRDSSLEKLQLRDADSTWVGRIQFPVVDSQVVMGTGVVEAGGGMLFGAAQGDDDGVFLVRATPKKVADRSPIGGCALIPLGAGTIAQPQAGPLRLGSPARSGESSTQIEDGDREEIRLISPDGVIEMCRTAVDPAGWDEDPYRSLWIINGQLFVKGPDKVLDGVRKLVTGISDSYLKNVGLEVRMGLVSSEDAAGAASGQADLAALAGRLDTKTWISTLAGEDFRQMLGREQAYLKDHDVEIAEKATIADPVVATIFSGIAFQGRISRVGRGRLGLRGQFVIQDLDGEVTAVDGNANDIGVVDVPSTGITEADVTQTLDDGRWTLLRLAPRPGKADILAILVRAR
;
A
#
# COMPACT_ATOMS: atom_id res chain seq x y z
N MET A 1 -28.69 -26.21 12.89
CA MET A 1 -27.31 -26.47 12.43
C MET A 1 -26.49 -26.91 13.62
N LYS A 2 -26.08 -28.19 13.66
CA LYS A 2 -25.38 -28.82 14.78
C LYS A 2 -23.90 -28.49 14.69
N THR A 3 -23.35 -27.90 15.76
CA THR A 3 -21.95 -27.54 15.92
C THR A 3 -21.10 -28.82 15.98
N ASN A 4 -20.53 -29.21 14.85
CA ASN A 4 -19.48 -30.22 14.79
C ASN A 4 -18.19 -29.59 15.31
N ILE A 5 -17.96 -29.72 16.61
CA ILE A 5 -16.65 -29.61 17.24
C ILE A 5 -15.86 -30.82 16.71
N VAL A 6 -15.21 -30.64 15.57
CA VAL A 6 -14.17 -31.55 15.11
C VAL A 6 -13.03 -31.39 16.09
N ALA A 7 -12.95 -32.36 17.00
CA ALA A 7 -11.82 -32.60 17.86
C ALA A 7 -10.53 -32.49 17.03
N THR A 8 -9.70 -31.51 17.36
CA THR A 8 -8.26 -31.58 17.16
C THR A 8 -7.83 -32.94 17.70
N ILE A 9 -7.64 -33.90 16.80
CA ILE A 9 -7.00 -35.18 17.10
C ILE A 9 -5.60 -34.78 17.54
N CYS A 10 -5.44 -34.65 18.85
CA CYS A 10 -4.17 -34.72 19.50
C CYS A 10 -3.62 -36.11 19.14
N VAL A 11 -2.79 -36.15 18.09
CA VAL A 11 -1.72 -37.14 17.98
C VAL A 11 -0.68 -36.78 19.05
N LEU A 12 -1.13 -36.73 20.30
CA LEU A 12 -0.34 -37.05 21.48
C LEU A 12 -0.17 -38.55 21.36
N VAL A 13 0.86 -38.94 20.61
CA VAL A 13 1.43 -40.26 20.72
C VAL A 13 1.69 -40.48 22.20
N ILE A 14 0.90 -41.36 22.79
CA ILE A 14 1.17 -41.99 24.09
C ILE A 14 2.47 -42.79 23.90
N MET A 15 3.60 -42.13 24.15
CA MET A 15 4.92 -42.74 24.31
C MET A 15 5.45 -42.28 25.67
N ALA A 16 4.77 -42.68 26.73
CA ALA A 16 5.27 -42.51 28.09
C ALA A 16 4.76 -43.68 28.95
N ALA A 17 5.30 -44.87 28.71
CA ALA A 17 5.49 -45.94 29.70
C ALA A 17 6.15 -47.16 29.05
N SER A 18 7.43 -47.08 28.73
CA SER A 18 8.26 -48.26 28.54
C SER A 18 9.66 -48.00 29.08
N ALA A 19 10.19 -49.00 29.78
CA ALA A 19 11.35 -49.02 30.65
C ALA A 19 12.59 -48.21 30.19
N PRO A 20 13.43 -47.73 31.13
CA PRO A 20 14.68 -47.06 30.82
C PRO A 20 15.68 -48.04 30.20
N SER A 21 15.63 -48.24 28.88
CA SER A 21 16.75 -48.81 28.14
C SER A 21 17.82 -47.75 27.97
N GLN A 22 19.07 -48.12 28.29
CA GLN A 22 20.26 -47.30 28.45
C GLN A 22 20.78 -46.54 27.20
N ASP A 23 19.99 -46.42 26.14
CA ASP A 23 20.36 -45.67 24.93
C ASP A 23 19.57 -44.36 24.84
N GLN A 24 19.84 -43.44 25.77
CA GLN A 24 19.25 -42.09 25.81
C GLN A 24 19.85 -41.13 24.76
N SER A 25 20.38 -41.65 23.65
CA SER A 25 21.17 -40.85 22.71
C SER A 25 20.34 -39.85 21.89
N PHE A 26 19.05 -40.13 21.65
CA PHE A 26 18.19 -39.30 20.79
C PHE A 26 16.89 -38.87 21.47
N GLY A 27 16.57 -37.57 21.37
CA GLY A 27 15.31 -36.99 21.78
C GLY A 27 14.42 -36.61 20.59
N TYR A 28 13.16 -36.29 20.87
CA TYR A 28 12.22 -35.71 19.91
C TYR A 28 11.76 -34.33 20.36
N ARG A 29 11.66 -33.38 19.43
CA ARG A 29 11.07 -32.06 19.68
C ARG A 29 10.28 -31.60 18.45
N VAL A 30 9.13 -30.98 18.69
CA VAL A 30 8.29 -30.38 17.65
C VAL A 30 8.44 -28.87 17.73
N PHE A 31 8.73 -28.24 16.59
CA PHE A 31 8.82 -26.79 16.47
C PHE A 31 7.68 -26.30 15.58
N ASP A 32 6.81 -25.45 16.12
CA ASP A 32 5.73 -24.82 15.36
C ASP A 32 6.30 -23.69 14.51
N LEU A 33 6.11 -23.73 13.19
CA LEU A 33 6.59 -22.72 12.25
C LEU A 33 5.43 -21.91 11.63
N ARG A 34 4.19 -22.06 12.12
CA ARG A 34 3.01 -21.35 11.60
C ARG A 34 3.19 -19.83 11.60
N TYR A 35 4.02 -19.29 12.48
CA TYR A 35 4.33 -17.87 12.49
C TYR A 35 5.22 -17.43 11.31
N LEU A 36 6.08 -18.31 10.77
CA LEU A 36 6.92 -18.04 9.59
C LEU A 36 6.12 -18.15 8.30
N ILE A 37 5.23 -19.15 8.23
CA ILE A 37 4.47 -19.48 7.01
C ILE A 37 3.08 -18.83 6.97
N GLY A 38 2.64 -18.24 8.09
CA GLY A 38 1.27 -17.78 8.26
C GLY A 38 0.91 -16.73 7.21
N GLN A 39 -0.13 -17.03 6.44
CA GLN A 39 -0.72 -16.11 5.49
C GLN A 39 -1.12 -14.83 6.22
N ASP A 40 -0.84 -13.67 5.62
CA ASP A 40 -1.47 -12.44 6.08
C ASP A 40 -2.98 -12.65 6.03
N VAL A 41 -3.66 -12.47 7.16
CA VAL A 41 -5.12 -12.57 7.25
C VAL A 41 -5.67 -11.47 6.35
N HIS A 42 -6.10 -11.88 5.15
CA HIS A 42 -6.75 -10.99 4.22
C HIS A 42 -8.14 -10.70 4.77
N VAL A 43 -8.31 -9.54 5.40
CA VAL A 43 -9.64 -9.02 5.72
C VAL A 43 -10.14 -8.37 4.42
N PRO A 44 -11.10 -8.99 3.70
CA PRO A 44 -11.67 -8.38 2.50
C PRO A 44 -12.25 -7.01 2.83
N LEU A 45 -12.13 -6.06 1.90
CA LEU A 45 -12.89 -4.82 1.99
C LEU A 45 -14.34 -5.09 1.61
N GLU A 46 -15.15 -5.46 2.59
CA GLU A 46 -16.59 -5.56 2.36
C GLU A 46 -17.22 -4.16 2.28
N ALA A 47 -17.93 -3.94 1.17
CA ALA A 47 -18.98 -2.93 0.94
C ALA A 47 -18.67 -1.44 1.23
N GLU A 48 -17.52 -0.92 0.76
CA GLU A 48 -17.27 0.53 0.73
C GLU A 48 -17.52 1.11 -0.67
N LEU A 49 -17.97 2.37 -0.73
CA LEU A 49 -18.39 3.10 -1.94
C LEU A 49 -17.60 2.75 -3.23
N PRO A 50 -18.22 2.83 -4.43
CA PRO A 50 -17.64 2.38 -5.71
C PRO A 50 -16.24 2.91 -6.00
N LEU A 51 -15.90 4.11 -5.52
CA LEU A 51 -14.59 4.71 -5.74
C LEU A 51 -13.45 3.94 -5.08
N TRP A 52 -13.65 3.32 -3.91
CA TRP A 52 -12.61 2.44 -3.36
C TRP A 52 -12.50 1.14 -4.15
N ARG A 53 -13.60 0.57 -4.66
CA ARG A 53 -13.55 -0.64 -5.50
C ARG A 53 -12.64 -0.43 -6.72
N VAL A 54 -12.68 0.74 -7.37
CA VAL A 54 -11.80 1.06 -8.51
C VAL A 54 -10.31 1.07 -8.12
N TYR A 55 -9.98 1.46 -6.89
CA TYR A 55 -8.59 1.46 -6.39
C TYR A 55 -8.16 0.15 -5.73
N SER A 56 -9.09 -0.58 -5.10
CA SER A 56 -8.80 -1.75 -4.26
C SER A 56 -8.83 -3.06 -5.02
N GLN A 57 -9.63 -3.19 -6.08
CA GLN A 57 -9.76 -4.43 -6.85
C GLN A 57 -8.43 -4.89 -7.46
N ASN A 58 -7.59 -3.93 -7.88
CA ASN A 58 -6.21 -4.21 -8.32
C ASN A 58 -5.40 -4.88 -7.21
N TRP A 59 -5.50 -4.36 -5.97
CA TRP A 59 -4.70 -4.89 -4.87
C TRP A 59 -5.26 -6.18 -4.26
N GLU A 60 -6.58 -6.39 -4.23
CA GLU A 60 -7.16 -7.64 -3.72
C GLU A 60 -6.82 -8.83 -4.62
N ARG A 61 -6.68 -8.61 -5.93
CA ARG A 61 -6.07 -9.59 -6.85
C ARG A 61 -4.57 -9.73 -6.61
N GLU A 62 -3.84 -8.63 -6.40
CA GLU A 62 -2.39 -8.67 -6.14
C GLU A 62 -2.02 -9.28 -4.77
N GLY A 63 -2.86 -9.18 -3.74
CA GLY A 63 -2.69 -9.90 -2.48
C GLY A 63 -2.82 -11.42 -2.63
N ARG A 64 -3.43 -11.88 -3.74
CA ARG A 64 -3.49 -13.30 -4.12
C ARG A 64 -2.41 -13.69 -5.14
N GLY A 65 -1.86 -12.74 -5.89
CA GLY A 65 -0.89 -12.96 -6.99
C GLY A 65 0.56 -12.59 -6.68
N MET A 66 0.80 -11.72 -5.69
CA MET A 66 2.09 -11.66 -5.03
C MET A 66 2.22 -12.96 -4.27
N GLY A 67 2.92 -13.93 -4.86
CA GLY A 67 3.74 -14.81 -4.06
C GLY A 67 4.69 -13.91 -3.27
N GLU A 68 4.21 -13.31 -2.16
CA GLU A 68 5.07 -13.06 -1.02
C GLU A 68 5.89 -14.32 -0.93
N ALA A 69 7.22 -14.21 -1.04
CA ALA A 69 8.12 -15.35 -0.92
C ALA A 69 7.97 -15.88 0.51
N GLN A 70 6.84 -16.56 0.74
CA GLN A 70 6.48 -17.24 1.95
C GLN A 70 7.52 -18.31 2.06
N VAL A 71 8.16 -18.31 3.23
CA VAL A 71 9.13 -19.33 3.54
C VAL A 71 8.38 -20.65 3.46
N SER A 72 8.74 -21.52 2.53
CA SER A 72 8.16 -22.86 2.55
C SER A 72 8.73 -23.59 3.76
N ILE A 73 7.94 -24.51 4.34
CA ILE A 73 8.45 -25.31 5.46
C ILE A 73 9.69 -26.10 5.02
N ASP A 74 9.70 -26.56 3.76
CA ASP A 74 10.82 -27.30 3.19
C ASP A 74 12.08 -26.45 3.07
N GLN A 75 11.95 -25.16 2.72
CA GLN A 75 13.07 -24.22 2.77
C GLN A 75 13.64 -24.09 4.19
N VAL A 76 12.78 -24.00 5.22
CA VAL A 76 13.27 -23.97 6.62
C VAL A 76 13.97 -25.28 7.00
N VAL A 77 13.44 -26.42 6.57
CA VAL A 77 14.05 -27.74 6.78
C VAL A 77 15.44 -27.81 6.14
N ASP A 78 15.59 -27.33 4.91
CA ASP A 78 16.87 -27.28 4.21
C ASP A 78 17.88 -26.36 4.93
N MET A 79 17.43 -25.19 5.38
CA MET A 79 18.27 -24.28 6.17
C MET A 79 18.74 -24.91 7.48
N ILE A 80 17.86 -25.63 8.19
CA ILE A 80 18.22 -26.34 9.43
C ILE A 80 19.27 -27.40 9.12
N ARG A 81 19.06 -28.23 8.09
CA ARG A 81 20.00 -29.30 7.70
C ARG A 81 21.37 -28.76 7.36
N GLU A 82 21.40 -27.65 6.65
CA GLU A 82 22.65 -27.05 6.24
C GLU A 82 23.37 -26.36 7.40
N THR A 83 22.63 -25.71 8.30
CA THR A 83 23.21 -24.78 9.29
C THR A 83 23.47 -25.42 10.65
N VAL A 84 22.57 -26.29 11.12
CA VAL A 84 22.60 -26.85 12.47
C VAL A 84 23.22 -28.24 12.42
N ALA A 85 24.40 -28.42 13.02
CA ALA A 85 25.07 -29.71 13.17
C ALA A 85 24.96 -30.62 11.93
N ARG A 86 25.39 -30.12 10.76
CA ARG A 86 25.17 -30.75 9.43
C ARG A 86 25.45 -32.25 9.39
N GLU A 87 26.58 -32.68 9.96
CA GLU A 87 27.02 -34.07 9.97
C GLU A 87 26.11 -34.99 10.79
N SER A 88 25.35 -34.45 11.75
CA SER A 88 24.45 -35.23 12.60
C SER A 88 23.21 -35.76 11.85
N TRP A 89 22.87 -35.17 10.70
CA TRP A 89 21.69 -35.59 9.93
C TRP A 89 21.91 -36.90 9.16
N ASP A 90 23.16 -37.28 8.95
CA ASP A 90 23.55 -38.55 8.32
C ASP A 90 23.67 -39.70 9.33
N GLU A 91 23.60 -39.42 10.64
CA GLU A 91 23.63 -40.43 11.69
C GLU A 91 22.35 -41.28 11.70
N GLU A 92 22.50 -42.59 11.89
CA GLU A 92 21.36 -43.52 11.96
C GLU A 92 20.40 -43.11 13.09
N GLY A 93 19.12 -42.98 12.75
CA GLY A 93 18.09 -42.61 13.72
C GLY A 93 17.89 -41.11 13.90
N CYS A 94 18.65 -40.24 13.23
CA CYS A 94 18.33 -38.82 13.12
C CYS A 94 17.26 -38.57 12.04
N SER A 95 16.36 -37.61 12.27
CA SER A 95 15.37 -37.25 11.25
C SER A 95 14.87 -35.81 11.43
N LEU A 96 14.51 -35.19 10.30
CA LEU A 96 13.91 -33.86 10.25
C LEU A 96 12.76 -33.89 9.24
N ASN A 97 11.52 -33.84 9.74
CA ASN A 97 10.31 -33.99 8.93
C ASN A 97 9.38 -32.78 9.08
N SER A 98 8.92 -32.23 7.96
CA SER A 98 7.89 -31.18 7.92
C SER A 98 6.49 -31.79 8.08
N SER A 99 5.61 -31.15 8.86
CA SER A 99 4.24 -31.60 9.06
C SER A 99 3.32 -30.45 9.51
N TRP A 100 2.28 -30.14 8.73
CA TRP A 100 1.19 -29.22 9.10
C TRP A 100 1.64 -27.89 9.73
N GLY A 101 2.64 -27.23 9.14
CA GLY A 101 3.16 -25.97 9.67
C GLY A 101 4.12 -26.10 10.84
N SER A 102 4.56 -27.31 11.16
CA SER A 102 5.58 -27.61 12.17
C SER A 102 6.70 -28.45 11.55
N VAL A 103 7.82 -28.54 12.27
CA VAL A 103 8.91 -29.46 11.96
C VAL A 103 9.15 -30.35 13.17
N VAL A 104 9.14 -31.66 12.93
CA VAL A 104 9.42 -32.69 13.94
C VAL A 104 10.87 -33.11 13.80
N VAL A 105 11.67 -32.86 14.83
CA VAL A 105 13.10 -33.16 14.86
C VAL A 105 13.37 -34.31 15.81
N LYS A 106 14.12 -35.30 15.35
CA LYS A 106 14.73 -36.35 16.16
C LYS A 106 16.24 -36.27 16.04
N ASN A 107 16.92 -35.92 17.13
CA ASN A 107 18.38 -35.80 17.17
C ASN A 107 18.88 -35.79 18.63
N LYS A 108 20.20 -35.67 18.85
CA LYS A 108 20.82 -35.50 20.17
C LYS A 108 20.28 -34.23 20.86
N PRO A 109 20.12 -34.22 22.21
CA PRO A 109 19.58 -33.06 22.92
C PRO A 109 20.27 -31.72 22.62
N ALA A 110 21.61 -31.72 22.49
CA ALA A 110 22.36 -30.51 22.14
C ALA A 110 21.98 -29.95 20.75
N VAL A 111 21.77 -30.83 19.76
CA VAL A 111 21.34 -30.43 18.41
C VAL A 111 19.91 -29.89 18.45
N LEU A 112 19.01 -30.51 19.22
CA LEU A 112 17.64 -29.99 19.40
C LEU A 112 17.63 -28.58 20.02
N ASP A 113 18.55 -28.28 20.93
CA ASP A 113 18.70 -26.95 21.52
C ASP A 113 19.28 -25.94 20.52
N GLU A 114 20.22 -26.35 19.66
CA GLU A 114 20.72 -25.52 18.56
C GLU A 114 19.64 -25.23 17.51
N VAL A 115 18.81 -26.22 17.13
CA VAL A 115 17.65 -26.01 16.26
C VAL A 115 16.71 -24.97 16.86
N GLY A 116 16.42 -25.06 18.17
CA GLY A 116 15.59 -24.06 18.86
C GLY A 116 16.16 -22.65 18.79
N LYS A 117 17.45 -22.49 19.13
CA LYS A 117 18.14 -21.18 19.05
C LYS A 117 18.14 -20.61 17.63
N PHE A 118 18.33 -21.46 16.62
CA PHE A 118 18.31 -21.06 15.22
C PHE A 118 16.91 -20.58 14.81
N LEU A 119 15.86 -21.33 15.14
CA LEU A 119 14.48 -20.98 14.81
C LEU A 119 13.99 -19.72 15.54
N ASP A 120 14.38 -19.53 16.80
CA ASP A 120 14.09 -18.30 17.57
C ASP A 120 14.76 -17.07 16.94
N TRP A 121 16.02 -17.22 16.51
CA TRP A 121 16.74 -16.17 15.80
C TRP A 121 16.09 -15.89 14.44
N LEU A 122 15.77 -16.93 13.67
CA LEU A 122 15.12 -16.83 12.36
C LEU A 122 13.77 -16.11 12.49
N GLN A 123 12.97 -16.47 13.49
CA GLN A 123 11.72 -15.79 13.83
C GLN A 123 11.95 -14.31 14.10
N THR A 124 12.87 -14.00 15.01
CA THR A 124 13.13 -12.62 15.46
C THR A 124 13.65 -11.75 14.32
N ALA A 125 14.49 -12.31 13.45
CA ALA A 125 15.06 -11.62 12.31
C ALA A 125 14.05 -11.40 11.17
N LEU A 126 13.24 -12.42 10.83
CA LEU A 126 12.19 -12.32 9.81
C LEU A 126 11.03 -11.44 10.26
N MET A 127 10.69 -11.48 11.55
CA MET A 127 9.59 -10.70 12.15
C MET A 127 10.09 -9.43 12.83
N ARG A 128 11.24 -8.89 12.41
CA ARG A 128 11.87 -7.69 12.99
C ARG A 128 10.82 -6.58 13.13
N PRO A 129 10.42 -6.20 14.35
CA PRO A 129 9.33 -5.27 14.53
C PRO A 129 9.79 -3.85 14.22
N VAL A 130 8.94 -3.12 13.53
CA VAL A 130 9.08 -1.71 13.24
C VAL A 130 7.91 -0.99 13.90
N THR A 131 8.20 -0.11 14.84
CA THR A 131 7.18 0.78 15.38
C THR A 131 6.88 1.86 14.35
N VAL A 132 5.63 1.91 13.89
CA VAL A 132 5.12 2.96 13.01
C VAL A 132 4.20 3.87 13.79
N GLU A 133 4.46 5.17 13.72
CA GLU A 133 3.62 6.21 14.32
C GLU A 133 3.10 7.12 13.21
N LEU A 134 1.79 7.33 13.19
CA LEU A 134 1.13 8.18 12.22
C LEU A 134 0.64 9.46 12.91
N TYR A 135 0.97 10.60 12.31
CA TYR A 135 0.54 11.91 12.78
C TYR A 135 -0.23 12.65 11.69
N ARG A 136 -1.22 13.46 12.11
CA ARG A 136 -1.83 14.49 11.25
C ARG A 136 -1.16 15.83 11.58
N VAL A 137 -0.57 16.45 10.57
CA VAL A 137 0.20 17.68 10.65
C VAL A 137 -0.54 18.77 9.86
N PRO A 138 -0.80 19.96 10.43
CA PRO A 138 -1.37 21.06 9.66
C PRO A 138 -0.45 21.46 8.51
N ALA A 139 -1.01 21.60 7.32
CA ALA A 139 -0.33 21.89 6.06
C ALA A 139 0.56 23.14 6.13
N GLY A 140 0.11 24.19 6.82
CA GLY A 140 0.87 25.43 7.03
C GLY A 140 2.11 25.27 7.91
N LYS A 141 2.27 24.13 8.60
CA LYS A 141 3.47 23.79 9.38
C LYS A 141 4.49 22.98 8.58
N VAL A 142 4.14 22.53 7.38
CA VAL A 142 5.02 21.71 6.54
C VAL A 142 5.86 22.59 5.64
N THR A 143 7.18 22.54 5.85
CA THR A 143 8.16 23.37 5.13
C THR A 143 8.93 22.60 4.05
N GLN A 144 8.80 21.27 4.01
CA GLN A 144 9.53 20.41 3.08
C GLN A 144 8.75 19.13 2.76
N SER A 145 8.98 18.59 1.56
CA SER A 145 8.47 17.30 1.09
C SER A 145 9.52 16.19 1.26
N GLY A 146 9.11 14.94 1.10
CA GLY A 146 10.02 13.79 1.08
C GLY A 146 10.27 13.16 2.45
N ALA A 147 11.40 12.44 2.52
CA ALA A 147 11.88 11.81 3.74
C ALA A 147 12.52 12.84 4.68
N LEU A 148 12.14 12.78 5.95
CA LEU A 148 12.60 13.61 7.04
C LEU A 148 13.55 12.82 7.94
N SER A 149 14.61 13.48 8.41
CA SER A 149 15.46 12.97 9.50
C SER A 149 14.69 12.84 10.81
N ALA A 150 15.21 12.03 11.74
CA ALA A 150 14.64 11.87 13.08
C ALA A 150 14.59 13.21 13.85
N ALA A 151 15.57 14.09 13.64
CA ALA A 151 15.60 15.42 14.25
C ALA A 151 14.51 16.35 13.67
N GLU A 152 14.24 16.27 12.37
CA GLU A 152 13.14 17.01 11.72
C GLU A 152 11.78 16.50 12.17
N VAL A 153 11.60 15.17 12.21
CA VAL A 153 10.38 14.56 12.73
C VAL A 153 10.13 15.00 14.17
N LYS A 154 11.14 14.94 15.04
CA LYS A 154 11.03 15.38 16.44
C LYS A 154 10.62 16.85 16.56
N ARG A 155 11.16 17.73 15.70
CA ARG A 155 10.77 19.15 15.66
C ARG A 155 9.34 19.32 15.18
N LEU A 156 8.94 18.61 14.14
CA LEU A 156 7.62 18.71 13.54
C LEU A 156 6.52 18.22 14.48
N ILE A 157 6.70 17.06 15.13
CA ILE A 157 5.71 16.51 16.08
C ILE A 157 5.56 17.34 17.37
N ALA A 158 6.53 18.20 17.68
CA ALA A 158 6.46 19.11 18.82
C ALA A 158 5.68 20.40 18.51
N LEU A 159 5.29 20.63 17.25
CA LEU A 159 4.53 21.82 16.88
C LEU A 159 3.07 21.73 17.38
N PRO A 160 2.48 22.85 17.82
CA PRO A 160 1.06 22.89 18.16
C PRO A 160 0.17 22.44 17.00
N GLY A 161 -0.89 21.68 17.31
CA GLY A 161 -1.86 21.19 16.33
C GLY A 161 -1.52 19.83 15.70
N VAL A 162 -0.29 19.33 15.86
CA VAL A 162 0.07 17.99 15.41
C VAL A 162 -0.55 16.94 16.33
N LYS A 163 -1.31 15.99 15.77
CA LYS A 163 -2.03 14.96 16.52
C LYS A 163 -1.55 13.57 16.12
N THR A 164 -1.27 12.72 17.10
CA THR A 164 -1.04 11.29 16.85
C THR A 164 -2.37 10.64 16.48
N ARG A 165 -2.38 9.89 15.38
CA ARG A 165 -3.56 9.17 14.87
C ARG A 165 -3.48 7.68 15.15
N ALA A 166 -2.30 7.09 15.03
CA ALA A 166 -2.10 5.67 15.30
C ALA A 166 -0.65 5.38 15.71
N ARG A 167 -0.48 4.30 16.46
CA ARG A 167 0.82 3.69 16.76
C ARG A 167 0.69 2.18 16.62
N LEU A 168 1.57 1.57 15.85
CA LEU A 168 1.49 0.16 15.44
C LEU A 168 2.88 -0.48 15.54
N GLU A 169 2.91 -1.78 15.79
CA GLU A 169 4.11 -2.59 15.60
C GLU A 169 3.92 -3.48 14.37
N LEU A 170 4.74 -3.25 13.36
CA LEU A 170 4.67 -3.93 12.07
C LEU A 170 5.87 -4.89 11.94
N PRO A 171 5.65 -6.18 11.65
CA PRO A 171 6.74 -7.05 11.23
C PRO A 171 7.33 -6.55 9.90
N SER A 172 8.66 -6.56 9.79
CA SER A 172 9.31 -6.24 8.53
C SER A 172 8.84 -7.18 7.41
N GLY A 173 8.60 -6.61 6.22
CA GLY A 173 8.15 -7.34 5.04
C GLY A 173 6.63 -7.51 4.95
N ARG A 174 5.85 -7.27 6.01
CA ARG A 174 4.39 -7.47 6.01
C ARG A 174 3.60 -6.19 5.86
N THR A 175 2.42 -6.31 5.27
CA THR A 175 1.46 -5.20 5.13
C THR A 175 0.48 -5.26 6.29
N ARG A 176 0.22 -4.11 6.93
CA ARG A 176 -0.89 -3.98 7.88
C ARG A 176 -1.81 -2.85 7.49
N ARG A 177 -3.06 -3.01 7.86
CA ARG A 177 -4.10 -1.99 7.70
C ARG A 177 -4.27 -1.23 9.01
N VAL A 178 -4.50 0.07 8.88
CA VAL A 178 -4.74 1.02 9.95
C VAL A 178 -6.04 1.72 9.62
N ARG A 179 -7.07 1.50 10.44
CA ARG A 179 -8.37 2.16 10.27
C ARG A 179 -8.69 2.92 11.55
N ALA A 180 -8.97 4.21 11.42
CA ALA A 180 -9.34 5.08 12.52
C ALA A 180 -10.40 6.09 12.04
N GLY A 181 -11.58 6.05 12.61
CA GLY A 181 -12.70 6.86 12.14
C GLY A 181 -14.03 6.28 12.63
N THR A 182 -15.11 6.72 12.00
CA THR A 182 -16.46 6.21 12.22
C THR A 182 -16.96 5.48 10.99
N THR A 183 -17.79 4.48 11.20
CA THR A 183 -18.46 3.77 10.12
C THR A 183 -19.90 4.23 10.07
N VAL A 184 -20.34 4.67 8.89
CA VAL A 184 -21.70 5.16 8.65
C VAL A 184 -22.40 4.18 7.72
N SER A 185 -23.48 3.58 8.22
CA SER A 185 -24.39 2.79 7.41
C SER A 185 -25.49 3.70 6.85
N PHE A 186 -25.78 3.57 5.57
CA PHE A 186 -26.81 4.36 4.90
C PHE A 186 -27.54 3.51 3.87
N LEU A 187 -28.79 3.83 3.61
CA LEU A 187 -29.57 3.20 2.55
C LEU A 187 -29.08 3.77 1.22
N GLY A 188 -28.17 3.06 0.58
CA GLY A 188 -27.47 3.54 -0.60
C GLY A 188 -28.13 3.12 -1.91
N ASP A 189 -28.93 2.05 -1.86
CA ASP A 189 -29.53 1.46 -3.04
C ASP A 189 -30.73 0.56 -2.68
N TYR A 190 -31.44 0.03 -3.68
CA TYR A 190 -32.38 -1.08 -3.54
C TYR A 190 -31.97 -2.20 -4.49
N ASP A 191 -32.22 -3.45 -4.11
CA ASP A 191 -32.22 -4.58 -5.04
C ASP A 191 -33.68 -4.87 -5.34
N VAL A 192 -34.10 -4.65 -6.57
CA VAL A 192 -35.50 -4.69 -6.94
C VAL A 192 -35.80 -5.92 -7.77
N GLU A 193 -36.77 -6.70 -7.28
CA GLU A 193 -37.20 -7.95 -7.92
C GLU A 193 -38.67 -7.86 -8.31
N VAL A 194 -39.00 -8.39 -9.50
CA VAL A 194 -40.37 -8.44 -10.01
C VAL A 194 -40.77 -9.87 -10.31
N ALA A 195 -41.91 -10.28 -9.75
CA ALA A 195 -42.51 -11.59 -10.04
C ALA A 195 -44.01 -11.46 -10.27
N GLN A 196 -44.45 -11.74 -11.51
CA GLN A 196 -45.85 -11.71 -11.98
C GLN A 196 -46.55 -10.35 -11.81
N SER A 197 -46.99 -10.03 -10.60
CA SER A 197 -47.67 -8.77 -10.25
C SER A 197 -47.23 -8.24 -8.88
N ALA A 198 -46.16 -8.80 -8.31
CA ALA A 198 -45.53 -8.32 -7.09
C ALA A 198 -44.22 -7.60 -7.46
N GLN A 199 -44.01 -6.46 -6.81
CA GLN A 199 -42.77 -5.71 -6.81
C GLN A 199 -42.22 -5.79 -5.40
N VAL A 200 -40.97 -6.21 -5.27
CA VAL A 200 -40.27 -6.29 -3.97
C VAL A 200 -39.00 -5.48 -4.09
N ALA A 201 -38.87 -4.48 -3.23
CA ALA A 201 -37.63 -3.73 -3.08
C ALA A 201 -36.92 -4.19 -1.81
N ASP A 202 -35.71 -4.74 -1.94
CA ASP A 202 -34.85 -5.10 -0.84
C ASP A 202 -33.85 -3.95 -0.58
N PRO A 203 -33.95 -3.22 0.54
CA PRO A 203 -33.06 -2.09 0.81
C PRO A 203 -31.60 -2.55 0.95
N LEU A 204 -30.73 -2.03 0.09
CA LEU A 204 -29.29 -2.28 0.16
C LEU A 204 -28.62 -1.26 1.07
N ILE A 205 -28.27 -1.72 2.27
CA ILE A 205 -27.49 -0.92 3.22
C ILE A 205 -26.02 -0.93 2.82
N MET A 206 -25.52 0.24 2.46
CA MET A 206 -24.11 0.46 2.19
C MET A 206 -23.38 0.96 3.43
N VAL A 207 -22.06 0.83 3.42
CA VAL A 207 -21.20 1.25 4.51
C VAL A 207 -20.13 2.22 4.00
N LEU A 208 -19.97 3.34 4.70
CA LEU A 208 -18.92 4.33 4.46
C LEU A 208 -18.01 4.42 5.67
N HIS A 209 -16.70 4.36 5.46
CA HIS A 209 -15.71 4.75 6.47
C HIS A 209 -15.45 6.26 6.38
N ASP A 210 -15.72 6.95 7.48
CA ASP A 210 -15.45 8.37 7.70
C ASP A 210 -14.20 8.52 8.57
N GLY A 211 -13.07 8.79 7.93
CA GLY A 211 -11.78 8.97 8.56
C GLY A 211 -10.65 8.27 7.83
N LEU A 212 -9.65 7.85 8.58
CA LEU A 212 -8.40 7.32 8.07
C LEU A 212 -8.48 5.82 7.79
N ASP A 213 -8.01 5.40 6.62
CA ASP A 213 -7.76 4.01 6.24
C ASP A 213 -6.48 3.87 5.43
N LEU A 214 -5.40 3.39 6.06
CA LEU A 214 -4.10 3.21 5.44
C LEU A 214 -3.67 1.74 5.45
N ARG A 215 -3.06 1.29 4.36
CA ARG A 215 -2.20 0.12 4.29
C ARG A 215 -0.75 0.57 4.36
N ILE A 216 -0.01 0.02 5.31
CA ILE A 216 1.39 0.35 5.56
C ILE A 216 2.20 -0.93 5.50
N ARG A 217 3.28 -0.92 4.71
CA ARG A 217 4.28 -1.98 4.68
C ARG A 217 5.64 -1.38 5.05
N THR A 218 6.39 -2.07 5.89
CA THR A 218 7.74 -1.64 6.30
C THR A 218 8.77 -2.70 5.99
N GLN A 219 9.94 -2.31 5.48
CA GLN A 219 11.07 -3.21 5.29
C GLN A 219 12.34 -2.57 5.83
N VAL A 220 13.03 -3.27 6.73
CA VAL A 220 14.34 -2.80 7.20
C VAL A 220 15.37 -3.04 6.10
N THR A 221 16.31 -2.12 5.92
CA THR A 221 17.41 -2.22 4.95
C THR A 221 18.68 -2.78 5.63
N PRO A 222 19.70 -3.23 4.88
CA PRO A 222 20.94 -3.76 5.46
C PRO A 222 21.68 -2.85 6.45
N ASP A 223 21.49 -1.53 6.29
CA ASP A 223 22.11 -0.47 7.09
C ASP A 223 21.19 0.04 8.23
N GLY A 224 20.03 -0.61 8.44
CA GLY A 224 19.12 -0.32 9.55
C GLY A 224 18.15 0.84 9.31
N ARG A 225 18.12 1.42 8.09
CA ARG A 225 17.01 2.29 7.68
C ARG A 225 15.74 1.47 7.46
N VAL A 226 14.62 2.16 7.26
CA VAL A 226 13.31 1.54 7.02
C VAL A 226 12.73 2.08 5.74
N CYS A 227 12.50 1.20 4.76
CA CYS A 227 11.60 1.49 3.66
C CYS A 227 10.15 1.41 4.15
N VAL A 228 9.39 2.47 3.99
CA VAL A 228 7.99 2.59 4.33
C VAL A 228 7.21 2.79 3.04
N ARG A 229 6.22 1.93 2.80
CA ARG A 229 5.24 2.09 1.75
C ARG A 229 3.88 2.36 2.37
N VAL A 230 3.21 3.40 1.91
CA VAL A 230 1.91 3.85 2.40
C VAL A 230 0.96 3.95 1.23
N MET A 231 -0.22 3.40 1.39
CA MET A 231 -1.33 3.58 0.46
C MET A 231 -2.62 3.66 1.25
N GLY A 232 -3.51 4.59 0.92
CA GLY A 232 -4.81 4.64 1.57
C GLY A 232 -5.51 5.96 1.39
N ARG A 233 -6.47 6.21 2.28
CA ARG A 233 -7.38 7.33 2.21
C ARG A 233 -7.61 7.98 3.58
N ASP A 234 -7.87 9.27 3.58
CA ASP A 234 -8.57 9.96 4.67
C ASP A 234 -9.84 10.57 4.08
N SER A 235 -10.99 10.27 4.68
CA SER A 235 -12.29 10.80 4.30
C SER A 235 -12.89 11.62 5.42
N SER A 236 -13.71 12.60 5.04
CA SER A 236 -14.60 13.33 5.94
C SER A 236 -16.00 13.36 5.33
N LEU A 237 -16.97 12.71 5.95
CA LEU A 237 -18.37 12.81 5.53
C LEU A 237 -18.90 14.22 5.84
N GLU A 238 -19.29 14.97 4.81
CA GLU A 238 -19.90 16.29 4.96
C GLU A 238 -21.39 16.14 5.33
N LYS A 239 -22.12 15.36 4.52
CA LYS A 239 -23.57 15.14 4.69
C LYS A 239 -24.05 13.89 3.95
N LEU A 240 -25.19 13.38 4.40
CA LEU A 240 -26.03 12.44 3.67
C LEU A 240 -27.19 13.20 3.06
N GLN A 241 -27.20 13.36 1.74
CA GLN A 241 -28.32 13.97 1.04
C GLN A 241 -29.45 12.94 0.89
N LEU A 242 -30.64 13.26 1.36
CA LEU A 242 -31.81 12.42 1.10
C LEU A 242 -32.31 12.70 -0.31
N ARG A 243 -32.52 11.63 -1.08
CA ARG A 243 -33.17 11.68 -2.38
C ARG A 243 -34.39 10.77 -2.38
N ASP A 244 -35.53 11.35 -2.71
CA ASP A 244 -36.69 10.58 -3.13
C ASP A 244 -36.33 9.97 -4.49
N ALA A 245 -36.47 8.65 -4.63
CA ALA A 245 -36.22 7.99 -5.91
C ALA A 245 -37.26 8.40 -6.97
N ASP A 246 -38.40 8.97 -6.55
CA ASP A 246 -39.56 9.42 -7.33
C ASP A 246 -40.18 8.36 -8.27
N SER A 247 -39.52 7.23 -8.49
CA SER A 247 -40.08 6.01 -9.05
C SER A 247 -41.01 5.36 -8.02
N THR A 248 -42.09 4.79 -8.52
CA THR A 248 -43.42 4.88 -7.90
C THR A 248 -43.64 4.20 -6.53
N TRP A 249 -42.62 3.62 -5.87
CA TRP A 249 -42.82 2.79 -4.66
C TRP A 249 -41.59 2.60 -3.75
N VAL A 250 -40.37 2.84 -4.24
CA VAL A 250 -39.15 2.71 -3.42
C VAL A 250 -38.97 3.92 -2.51
N GLY A 251 -38.55 3.69 -1.26
CA GLY A 251 -38.37 4.76 -0.28
C GLY A 251 -37.19 5.68 -0.63
N ARG A 252 -36.84 6.57 0.31
CA ARG A 252 -35.70 7.48 0.15
C ARG A 252 -34.37 6.75 0.13
N ILE A 253 -33.48 7.18 -0.75
CA ILE A 253 -32.06 6.79 -0.80
C ILE A 253 -31.23 7.92 -0.18
N GLN A 254 -30.06 7.58 0.34
CA GLN A 254 -29.12 8.50 0.96
C GLN A 254 -27.83 8.60 0.12
N PHE A 255 -27.51 9.80 -0.35
CA PHE A 255 -26.32 10.09 -1.15
C PHE A 255 -25.25 10.80 -0.31
N PRO A 256 -24.16 10.11 0.04
CA PRO A 256 -23.07 10.75 0.78
C PRO A 256 -22.34 11.79 -0.08
N VAL A 257 -21.96 12.89 0.57
CA VAL A 257 -20.95 13.85 0.09
C VAL A 257 -19.74 13.75 1.00
N VAL A 258 -18.59 13.41 0.44
CA VAL A 258 -17.38 13.07 1.20
C VAL A 258 -16.21 13.87 0.67
N ASP A 259 -15.55 14.65 1.53
CA ASP A 259 -14.22 15.17 1.21
C ASP A 259 -13.20 14.05 1.40
N SER A 260 -12.31 13.87 0.41
CA SER A 260 -11.51 12.67 0.23
C SER A 260 -10.09 13.02 -0.18
N GLN A 261 -9.15 12.34 0.44
CA GLN A 261 -7.74 12.43 0.14
C GLN A 261 -7.18 11.02 -0.01
N VAL A 262 -6.60 10.71 -1.17
CA VAL A 262 -5.96 9.42 -1.43
C VAL A 262 -4.45 9.63 -1.52
N VAL A 263 -3.70 8.78 -0.83
CA VAL A 263 -2.22 8.82 -0.82
C VAL A 263 -1.66 7.48 -1.25
N MET A 264 -0.60 7.51 -2.04
CA MET A 264 0.26 6.37 -2.33
C MET A 264 1.69 6.87 -2.52
N GLY A 265 2.62 6.29 -1.76
CA GLY A 265 4.05 6.54 -1.94
C GLY A 265 4.93 5.63 -1.11
N THR A 266 6.22 5.69 -1.40
CA THR A 266 7.25 4.80 -0.84
C THR A 266 8.49 5.61 -0.52
N GLY A 267 9.23 5.28 0.54
CA GLY A 267 10.48 5.96 0.82
C GLY A 267 11.26 5.31 1.94
N VAL A 268 12.54 5.64 2.02
CA VAL A 268 13.47 5.09 3.02
C VAL A 268 13.82 6.15 4.05
N VAL A 269 13.56 5.87 5.31
CA VAL A 269 13.86 6.78 6.43
C VAL A 269 14.88 6.15 7.37
N GLU A 270 15.69 6.98 8.00
CA GLU A 270 16.51 6.52 9.13
C GLU A 270 15.64 6.12 10.32
N ALA A 271 16.24 5.44 11.30
CA ALA A 271 15.55 5.05 12.52
C ALA A 271 14.99 6.29 13.26
N GLY A 272 13.66 6.35 13.37
CA GLY A 272 12.95 7.48 13.98
C GLY A 272 12.69 8.65 13.02
N GLY A 273 13.18 8.57 11.78
CA GLY A 273 12.81 9.46 10.67
C GLY A 273 11.40 9.18 10.16
N GLY A 274 10.95 9.93 9.16
CA GLY A 274 9.58 9.84 8.70
C GLY A 274 9.34 10.39 7.30
N MET A 275 8.15 10.19 6.77
CA MET A 275 7.75 10.63 5.43
C MET A 275 6.47 11.44 5.50
N LEU A 276 6.41 12.49 4.69
CA LEU A 276 5.21 13.30 4.53
C LEU A 276 4.44 12.88 3.29
N PHE A 277 3.14 12.71 3.46
CA PHE A 277 2.20 12.42 2.38
C PHE A 277 0.96 13.27 2.55
N GLY A 278 0.43 13.74 1.43
CA GLY A 278 -0.91 14.24 1.41
C GLY A 278 -1.10 15.49 0.60
N ALA A 279 -2.30 16.02 0.68
CA ALA A 279 -2.75 17.19 -0.04
C ALA A 279 -3.66 17.99 0.89
N ALA A 280 -3.66 19.30 0.71
CA ALA A 280 -4.37 20.27 1.53
C ALA A 280 -4.82 21.43 0.66
N GLN A 281 -6.01 21.94 0.92
CA GLN A 281 -6.58 23.15 0.32
C GLN A 281 -6.63 24.27 1.38
N GLY A 282 -5.47 24.55 1.98
CA GLY A 282 -5.35 25.52 3.06
C GLY A 282 -4.23 25.16 4.04
N ASP A 283 -3.98 26.03 5.02
CA ASP A 283 -2.93 25.82 6.02
C ASP A 283 -3.38 24.98 7.23
N ASP A 284 -4.70 24.95 7.50
CA ASP A 284 -5.29 24.21 8.62
C ASP A 284 -5.64 22.75 8.26
N ASP A 285 -5.65 22.44 6.96
CA ASP A 285 -5.83 21.08 6.46
C ASP A 285 -4.71 20.17 6.92
N GLY A 286 -5.03 18.88 7.11
CA GLY A 286 -4.08 17.92 7.64
C GLY A 286 -3.39 17.13 6.54
N VAL A 287 -2.08 16.97 6.67
CA VAL A 287 -1.31 15.96 5.94
C VAL A 287 -0.73 14.91 6.89
N PHE A 288 -0.29 13.79 6.34
CA PHE A 288 0.19 12.66 7.12
C PHE A 288 1.70 12.66 7.24
N LEU A 289 2.17 12.50 8.47
CA LEU A 289 3.56 12.12 8.75
C LEU A 289 3.59 10.68 9.24
N VAL A 290 4.32 9.83 8.52
CA VAL A 290 4.56 8.43 8.91
C VAL A 290 5.99 8.31 9.43
N ARG A 291 6.15 8.10 10.73
CA ARG A 291 7.43 7.88 11.39
C ARG A 291 7.66 6.39 11.57
N ALA A 292 8.88 5.91 11.31
CA ALA A 292 9.23 4.50 11.49
C ALA A 292 10.47 4.33 12.36
N THR A 293 10.41 3.43 13.33
CA THR A 293 11.53 3.11 14.23
C THR A 293 11.72 1.58 14.27
N PRO A 294 12.78 1.04 13.66
CA PRO A 294 13.04 -0.39 13.70
C PRO A 294 13.57 -0.79 15.07
N LYS A 295 13.14 -1.94 15.58
CA LYS A 295 13.78 -2.57 16.74
C LYS A 295 15.11 -3.18 16.31
N LYS A 296 16.15 -2.97 17.12
CA LYS A 296 17.46 -3.59 16.88
C LYS A 296 17.34 -5.10 17.07
N VAL A 297 17.72 -5.85 16.04
CA VAL A 297 17.79 -7.31 16.04
C VAL A 297 19.17 -7.70 15.51
N ALA A 298 19.78 -8.75 16.07
CA ALA A 298 21.05 -9.25 15.59
C ALA A 298 20.86 -9.91 14.22
N ASP A 299 21.60 -9.44 13.22
CA ASP A 299 21.54 -10.02 11.87
C ASP A 299 22.29 -11.35 11.76
N ARG A 300 23.21 -11.64 12.70
CA ARG A 300 24.00 -12.86 12.73
C ARG A 300 23.36 -13.88 13.65
N SER A 301 23.37 -15.14 13.22
CA SER A 301 22.83 -16.24 13.98
C SER A 301 23.65 -16.54 15.24
N PRO A 302 23.01 -16.89 16.37
CA PRO A 302 23.72 -17.24 17.61
C PRO A 302 24.54 -18.54 17.50
N ILE A 303 24.26 -19.38 16.51
CA ILE A 303 25.01 -20.63 16.26
C ILE A 303 26.17 -20.42 15.25
N GLY A 304 26.41 -19.19 14.81
CA GLY A 304 27.51 -18.83 13.91
C GLY A 304 27.26 -19.18 12.44
N GLY A 305 28.19 -18.78 11.58
CA GLY A 305 28.25 -19.22 10.18
C GLY A 305 27.10 -18.77 9.26
N CYS A 306 26.13 -18.00 9.73
CA CYS A 306 25.06 -17.46 8.90
C CYS A 306 24.51 -16.11 9.37
N ALA A 307 23.88 -15.39 8.44
CA ALA A 307 23.24 -14.11 8.67
C ALA A 307 21.98 -13.96 7.81
N LEU A 308 21.05 -13.13 8.28
CA LEU A 308 19.94 -12.62 7.50
C LEU A 308 20.21 -11.16 7.15
N ILE A 309 20.26 -10.89 5.85
CA ILE A 309 20.56 -9.58 5.29
C ILE A 309 19.30 -9.09 4.58
N PRO A 310 18.62 -8.06 5.09
CA PRO A 310 17.42 -7.56 4.43
C PRO A 310 17.75 -7.05 3.02
N LEU A 311 16.98 -7.41 1.99
CA LEU A 311 17.28 -6.96 0.63
C LEU A 311 16.82 -5.52 0.33
N GLY A 312 16.05 -4.92 1.23
CA GLY A 312 15.39 -3.64 1.01
C GLY A 312 14.33 -3.71 -0.10
N ALA A 313 13.66 -2.57 -0.35
CA ALA A 313 12.52 -2.53 -1.27
C ALA A 313 12.90 -2.66 -2.75
N GLY A 314 14.15 -2.41 -3.13
CA GLY A 314 14.60 -2.41 -4.54
C GLY A 314 14.62 -3.78 -5.20
N THR A 315 14.42 -4.86 -4.43
CA THR A 315 14.38 -6.26 -4.90
C THR A 315 12.97 -6.85 -4.79
N ILE A 316 12.05 -6.16 -4.11
CA ILE A 316 10.66 -6.55 -4.03
C ILE A 316 9.95 -5.97 -5.24
N ALA A 317 9.13 -6.80 -5.88
CA ALA A 317 8.24 -6.39 -6.95
C ALA A 317 7.54 -5.07 -6.66
N GLN A 318 7.62 -4.15 -7.62
CA GLN A 318 6.95 -2.88 -7.58
C GLN A 318 5.68 -3.02 -8.43
N PRO A 319 4.50 -3.15 -7.81
CA PRO A 319 3.27 -3.16 -8.57
C PRO A 319 3.10 -1.77 -9.17
N GLN A 320 2.93 -1.75 -10.49
CA GLN A 320 2.64 -0.53 -11.20
C GLN A 320 1.25 -0.04 -10.78
N ALA A 321 1.15 1.26 -10.50
CA ALA A 321 -0.17 1.85 -10.40
C ALA A 321 -0.82 1.75 -11.78
N GLY A 322 -2.03 1.17 -11.85
CA GLY A 322 -2.82 1.22 -13.07
C GLY A 322 -3.11 2.67 -13.52
N PRO A 323 -3.77 2.88 -14.67
CA PRO A 323 -4.17 4.22 -15.09
C PRO A 323 -5.00 4.94 -14.01
N LEU A 324 -4.91 6.28 -13.98
CA LEU A 324 -5.71 7.09 -13.08
C LEU A 324 -7.15 6.99 -13.55
N ARG A 325 -8.04 6.65 -12.63
CA ARG A 325 -9.46 6.57 -12.92
C ARG A 325 -10.16 7.44 -11.90
N LEU A 326 -10.85 8.47 -12.37
CA LEU A 326 -11.75 9.25 -11.54
C LEU A 326 -13.18 8.80 -11.84
N GLY A 327 -14.08 9.03 -10.89
CA GLY A 327 -15.51 8.90 -11.15
C GLY A 327 -15.93 9.98 -12.15
N SER A 328 -15.83 9.67 -13.44
CA SER A 328 -16.41 10.48 -14.51
C SER A 328 -17.88 10.09 -14.68
N PRO A 329 -18.76 11.03 -15.08
CA PRO A 329 -20.11 10.68 -15.51
C PRO A 329 -20.04 9.60 -16.61
N ALA A 330 -20.50 8.39 -16.30
CA ALA A 330 -20.56 7.29 -17.24
C ALA A 330 -21.90 7.32 -17.98
N ARG A 331 -21.94 6.81 -19.21
CA ARG A 331 -23.20 6.62 -19.93
C ARG A 331 -24.07 5.58 -19.21
N SER A 332 -25.39 5.71 -19.33
CA SER A 332 -26.35 4.64 -18.98
C SER A 332 -25.93 3.31 -19.63
N GLY A 333 -26.07 2.19 -18.92
CA GLY A 333 -25.68 0.85 -19.39
C GLY A 333 -24.17 0.55 -19.45
N GLU A 334 -23.30 1.56 -19.39
CA GLU A 334 -21.86 1.35 -19.20
C GLU A 334 -21.57 1.21 -17.70
N SER A 335 -21.11 0.02 -17.30
CA SER A 335 -20.44 -0.12 -16.01
C SER A 335 -19.14 0.67 -16.08
N SER A 336 -18.91 1.55 -15.10
CA SER A 336 -17.61 2.21 -14.92
C SER A 336 -16.48 1.22 -14.58
N THR A 337 -16.81 -0.08 -14.45
CA THR A 337 -15.92 -1.15 -14.01
C THR A 337 -15.51 -2.12 -15.13
N GLN A 338 -16.06 -2.03 -16.36
CA GLN A 338 -15.58 -2.83 -17.49
C GLN A 338 -14.26 -2.28 -18.01
N ILE A 339 -13.19 -2.82 -17.46
CA ILE A 339 -11.83 -2.42 -17.71
C ILE A 339 -11.11 -3.65 -18.23
N GLU A 340 -10.64 -3.57 -19.47
CA GLU A 340 -9.59 -4.47 -19.93
C GLU A 340 -8.32 -4.18 -19.10
N ASP A 341 -8.07 -5.03 -18.11
CA ASP A 341 -6.79 -5.10 -17.43
C ASP A 341 -5.76 -5.56 -18.46
N GLY A 342 -5.16 -4.62 -19.18
CA GLY A 342 -3.99 -4.91 -20.00
C GLY A 342 -2.92 -5.55 -19.11
N ASP A 343 -2.29 -6.62 -19.59
CA ASP A 343 -1.26 -7.36 -18.86
C ASP A 343 -0.22 -6.39 -18.29
N ARG A 344 -0.24 -6.18 -16.97
CA ARG A 344 0.71 -5.30 -16.30
C ARG A 344 2.02 -6.04 -16.16
N GLU A 345 3.04 -5.63 -16.90
CA GLU A 345 4.39 -6.11 -16.68
C GLU A 345 4.90 -5.61 -15.32
N GLU A 346 5.22 -6.57 -14.46
CA GLU A 346 5.88 -6.32 -13.19
C GLU A 346 7.33 -5.87 -13.46
N ILE A 347 7.60 -4.58 -13.38
CA ILE A 347 8.97 -4.06 -13.54
C ILE A 347 9.71 -4.30 -12.23
N ARG A 348 10.51 -5.36 -12.17
CA ARG A 348 11.52 -5.54 -11.13
C ARG A 348 12.80 -4.85 -11.58
N LEU A 349 13.34 -3.97 -10.73
CA LEU A 349 14.68 -3.39 -10.97
C LEU A 349 15.75 -4.50 -10.97
N ILE A 350 15.66 -5.42 -10.01
CA ILE A 350 16.51 -6.61 -9.90
C ILE A 350 15.64 -7.76 -9.39
N SER A 351 15.65 -8.91 -10.07
CA SER A 351 14.96 -10.10 -9.58
C SER A 351 15.67 -10.67 -8.34
N PRO A 352 14.95 -11.37 -7.43
CA PRO A 352 15.56 -12.12 -6.33
C PRO A 352 16.76 -12.97 -6.79
N ASP A 353 16.59 -13.76 -7.83
CA ASP A 353 17.66 -14.62 -8.38
C ASP A 353 18.83 -13.80 -8.92
N GLY A 354 18.56 -12.64 -9.51
CA GLY A 354 19.59 -11.69 -9.95
C GLY A 354 20.49 -11.23 -8.78
N VAL A 355 19.92 -11.04 -7.58
CA VAL A 355 20.72 -10.69 -6.40
C VAL A 355 21.59 -11.87 -5.95
N ILE A 356 21.07 -13.10 -5.98
CA ILE A 356 21.85 -14.30 -5.64
C ILE A 356 23.03 -14.43 -6.60
N GLU A 357 22.79 -14.30 -7.90
CA GLU A 357 23.84 -14.40 -8.93
C GLU A 357 24.88 -13.28 -8.80
N MET A 358 24.46 -12.05 -8.47
CA MET A 358 25.37 -10.96 -8.15
C MET A 358 26.24 -11.28 -6.92
N CYS A 359 25.66 -11.86 -5.86
CA CYS A 359 26.41 -12.26 -4.67
C CYS A 359 27.43 -13.36 -5.00
N ARG A 360 27.01 -14.38 -5.76
CA ARG A 360 27.90 -15.47 -6.21
C ARG A 360 29.08 -14.93 -7.02
N THR A 361 28.81 -14.04 -7.97
CA THR A 361 29.84 -13.50 -8.85
C THR A 361 30.79 -12.53 -8.13
N ALA A 362 30.26 -11.66 -7.27
CA ALA A 362 31.03 -10.55 -6.70
C ALA A 362 31.68 -10.87 -5.35
N VAL A 363 31.16 -11.86 -4.60
CA VAL A 363 31.61 -12.14 -3.23
C VAL A 363 32.19 -13.54 -3.15
N ASP A 364 33.49 -13.67 -3.36
CA ASP A 364 34.21 -14.96 -3.29
C ASP A 364 33.69 -16.03 -4.27
N PRO A 365 33.80 -15.78 -5.59
CA PRO A 365 33.20 -16.61 -6.64
C PRO A 365 33.65 -18.07 -6.61
N ALA A 366 34.93 -18.34 -6.35
CA ALA A 366 35.44 -19.71 -6.27
C ALA A 366 34.83 -20.49 -5.11
N GLY A 367 34.60 -19.83 -3.97
CA GLY A 367 34.14 -20.52 -2.78
C GLY A 367 32.67 -20.97 -2.84
N TRP A 368 31.81 -20.42 -3.70
CA TRP A 368 30.42 -20.89 -3.79
C TRP A 368 30.28 -22.28 -4.41
N ASP A 369 31.20 -22.64 -5.32
CA ASP A 369 31.21 -23.95 -5.98
C ASP A 369 32.09 -24.96 -5.22
N GLU A 370 33.16 -24.49 -4.57
CA GLU A 370 34.12 -25.35 -3.87
C GLU A 370 33.71 -25.70 -2.44
N ASP A 371 32.99 -24.81 -1.75
CA ASP A 371 32.66 -24.96 -0.34
C ASP A 371 31.18 -25.33 -0.15
N PRO A 372 30.87 -26.62 0.11
CA PRO A 372 29.50 -27.06 0.29
C PRO A 372 28.86 -26.46 1.56
N TYR A 373 29.60 -25.75 2.41
CA TYR A 373 29.05 -25.07 3.59
C TYR A 373 28.47 -23.70 3.30
N ARG A 374 28.58 -23.21 2.06
CA ARG A 374 28.05 -21.91 1.67
C ARG A 374 26.73 -22.03 0.93
N SER A 375 25.83 -21.12 1.23
CA SER A 375 24.52 -21.12 0.61
C SER A 375 23.83 -19.78 0.74
N LEU A 376 22.93 -19.52 -0.22
CA LEU A 376 22.19 -18.28 -0.40
C LEU A 376 20.73 -18.63 -0.69
N TRP A 377 19.81 -18.01 0.05
CA TRP A 377 18.37 -18.15 -0.17
C TRP A 377 17.67 -16.83 0.06
N ILE A 378 16.57 -16.62 -0.65
CA ILE A 378 15.70 -15.46 -0.43
C ILE A 378 14.44 -15.90 0.28
N ILE A 379 14.17 -15.24 1.39
CA ILE A 379 13.18 -15.63 2.38
C ILE A 379 12.48 -14.36 2.87
N ASN A 380 11.20 -14.19 2.55
CA ASN A 380 10.40 -13.03 2.94
C ASN A 380 11.10 -11.67 2.68
N GLY A 381 11.73 -11.52 1.50
CA GLY A 381 12.47 -10.29 1.15
C GLY A 381 13.77 -10.07 1.92
N GLN A 382 14.29 -11.11 2.57
CA GLN A 382 15.62 -11.14 3.18
C GLN A 382 16.49 -12.19 2.49
N LEU A 383 17.80 -11.93 2.42
CA LEU A 383 18.79 -12.87 1.93
C LEU A 383 19.39 -13.60 3.13
N PHE A 384 19.12 -14.89 3.24
CA PHE A 384 19.87 -15.77 4.12
C PHE A 384 21.20 -16.10 3.47
N VAL A 385 22.28 -15.87 4.21
CA VAL A 385 23.65 -16.13 3.78
C VAL A 385 24.31 -17.04 4.78
N LYS A 386 24.92 -18.12 4.30
CA LYS A 386 25.75 -19.01 5.09
C LYS A 386 27.18 -19.01 4.55
N GLY A 387 28.15 -18.91 5.45
CA GLY A 387 29.57 -18.85 5.13
C GLY A 387 30.41 -18.18 6.22
N PRO A 388 31.74 -18.10 6.01
CA PRO A 388 32.63 -17.42 6.94
C PRO A 388 32.33 -15.91 7.00
N ASP A 389 32.75 -15.25 8.09
CA ASP A 389 32.47 -13.83 8.36
C ASP A 389 32.80 -12.90 7.18
N LYS A 390 33.92 -13.17 6.49
CA LYS A 390 34.33 -12.41 5.31
C LYS A 390 33.29 -12.46 4.17
N VAL A 391 32.65 -13.60 3.96
CA VAL A 391 31.56 -13.76 2.97
C VAL A 391 30.33 -13.02 3.44
N LEU A 392 29.93 -13.19 4.71
CA LEU A 392 28.76 -12.49 5.28
C LEU A 392 28.89 -10.96 5.16
N ASP A 393 30.06 -10.41 5.47
CA ASP A 393 30.34 -8.98 5.38
C ASP A 393 30.43 -8.50 3.93
N GLY A 394 30.99 -9.33 3.04
CA GLY A 394 31.05 -9.06 1.60
C GLY A 394 29.65 -8.97 0.97
N VAL A 395 28.78 -9.93 1.27
CA VAL A 395 27.38 -9.94 0.80
C VAL A 395 26.63 -8.74 1.36
N ARG A 396 26.79 -8.44 2.66
CA ARG A 396 26.17 -7.24 3.27
C ARG A 396 26.58 -5.98 2.54
N LYS A 397 27.88 -5.78 2.32
CA LYS A 397 28.40 -4.61 1.63
C LYS A 397 27.81 -4.47 0.23
N LEU A 398 27.69 -5.58 -0.50
CA LEU A 398 27.09 -5.61 -1.84
C LEU A 398 25.60 -5.21 -1.78
N VAL A 399 24.80 -5.86 -0.93
CA VAL A 399 23.36 -5.57 -0.81
C VAL A 399 23.10 -4.14 -0.31
N THR A 400 23.94 -3.62 0.59
CA THR A 400 23.89 -2.19 0.98
C THR A 400 24.18 -1.28 -0.22
N GLY A 401 25.22 -1.58 -1.02
CA GLY A 401 25.55 -0.79 -2.21
C GLY A 401 24.46 -0.80 -3.27
N ILE A 402 23.80 -1.95 -3.48
CA ILE A 402 22.60 -2.05 -4.31
C ILE A 402 21.49 -1.17 -3.73
N SER A 403 21.16 -1.35 -2.45
CA SER A 403 20.12 -0.56 -1.76
C SER A 403 20.39 0.94 -1.87
N ASP A 404 21.62 1.38 -1.64
CA ASP A 404 22.00 2.80 -1.76
C ASP A 404 21.87 3.32 -3.18
N SER A 405 22.07 2.49 -4.19
CA SER A 405 21.99 2.90 -5.59
C SER A 405 20.55 3.13 -6.04
N TYR A 406 19.63 2.25 -5.61
CA TYR A 406 18.23 2.23 -6.05
C TYR A 406 17.26 2.94 -5.10
N LEU A 407 17.50 2.93 -3.79
CA LEU A 407 16.61 3.52 -2.79
C LEU A 407 16.91 5.00 -2.59
N LYS A 408 16.70 5.80 -3.64
CA LYS A 408 16.81 7.25 -3.59
C LYS A 408 15.43 7.86 -3.37
N ASN A 409 15.24 8.48 -2.20
CA ASN A 409 14.05 9.26 -1.93
C ASN A 409 13.95 10.44 -2.90
N VAL A 410 12.71 10.73 -3.28
CA VAL A 410 12.31 11.95 -3.95
C VAL A 410 11.11 12.51 -3.21
N GLY A 411 11.21 13.76 -2.77
CA GLY A 411 10.09 14.55 -2.29
C GLY A 411 9.56 15.44 -3.41
N LEU A 412 8.27 15.35 -3.73
CA LEU A 412 7.61 16.33 -4.59
C LEU A 412 6.72 17.22 -3.74
N GLU A 413 6.83 18.52 -3.98
CA GLU A 413 5.85 19.50 -3.54
C GLU A 413 5.14 20.02 -4.78
N VAL A 414 3.84 19.75 -4.87
CA VAL A 414 3.01 20.22 -5.98
C VAL A 414 2.10 21.33 -5.45
N ARG A 415 2.02 22.42 -6.19
CA ARG A 415 1.16 23.57 -5.90
C ARG A 415 0.22 23.75 -7.06
N MET A 416 -1.07 23.88 -6.77
CA MET A 416 -2.11 23.97 -7.79
C MET A 416 -3.15 24.98 -7.34
N GLY A 417 -3.72 25.69 -8.30
CA GLY A 417 -4.75 26.67 -8.01
C GLY A 417 -5.10 27.48 -9.25
N LEU A 418 -6.11 28.33 -9.09
CA LEU A 418 -6.56 29.24 -10.13
C LEU A 418 -5.82 30.56 -10.01
N VAL A 419 -5.40 31.12 -11.13
CA VAL A 419 -4.73 32.42 -11.20
C VAL A 419 -5.29 33.26 -12.33
N SER A 420 -5.11 34.58 -12.21
CA SER A 420 -5.51 35.51 -13.26
C SER A 420 -4.64 35.34 -14.51
N SER A 421 -5.13 35.80 -15.66
CA SER A 421 -4.34 35.85 -16.90
C SER A 421 -3.07 36.68 -16.77
N GLU A 422 -3.08 37.73 -15.94
CA GLU A 422 -1.91 38.56 -15.65
C GLU A 422 -0.84 37.76 -14.89
N ASP A 423 -1.26 37.01 -13.86
CA ASP A 423 -0.36 36.15 -13.08
C ASP A 423 0.25 35.03 -13.90
N ALA A 424 -0.56 34.42 -14.77
CA ALA A 424 -0.11 33.38 -15.68
C ALA A 424 0.94 33.93 -16.68
N ALA A 425 0.75 35.15 -17.19
CA ALA A 425 1.72 35.79 -18.07
C ALA A 425 3.05 36.09 -17.35
N GLY A 426 3.00 36.48 -16.07
CA GLY A 426 4.19 36.70 -15.24
C GLY A 426 4.96 35.43 -14.85
N ALA A 427 4.34 34.25 -14.92
CA ALA A 427 4.96 32.98 -14.52
C ALA A 427 6.19 32.59 -15.37
N ALA A 428 6.37 33.20 -16.55
CA ALA A 428 7.41 32.84 -17.51
C ALA A 428 8.80 33.47 -17.25
N SER A 429 8.92 34.43 -16.34
CA SER A 429 10.13 35.29 -16.25
C SER A 429 11.25 34.78 -15.33
N GLY A 430 11.02 33.75 -14.50
CA GLY A 430 12.10 33.16 -13.69
C GLY A 430 11.66 32.43 -12.43
N GLN A 431 12.64 32.00 -11.63
CA GLN A 431 12.39 31.23 -10.40
C GLN A 431 11.73 32.04 -9.29
N ALA A 432 12.02 33.34 -9.19
CA ALA A 432 11.39 34.20 -8.20
C ALA A 432 9.88 34.33 -8.47
N ASP A 433 9.50 34.48 -9.74
CA ASP A 433 8.11 34.59 -10.16
C ASP A 433 7.36 33.27 -9.96
N LEU A 434 8.00 32.14 -10.28
CA LEU A 434 7.43 30.82 -9.99
C LEU A 434 7.25 30.57 -8.49
N ALA A 435 8.19 31.00 -7.65
CA ALA A 435 8.05 30.88 -6.20
C ALA A 435 6.93 31.78 -5.65
N ALA A 436 6.82 33.01 -6.16
CA ALA A 436 5.74 33.93 -5.81
C ALA A 436 4.38 33.38 -6.25
N LEU A 437 4.29 32.83 -7.47
CA LEU A 437 3.11 32.15 -7.98
C LEU A 437 2.74 30.95 -7.10
N ALA A 438 3.69 30.07 -6.80
CA ALA A 438 3.49 28.90 -5.94
C ALA A 438 2.96 29.26 -4.54
N GLY A 439 3.36 30.42 -3.99
CA GLY A 439 2.88 30.93 -2.70
C GLY A 439 1.43 31.40 -2.71
N ARG A 440 0.84 31.65 -3.89
CA ARG A 440 -0.56 32.08 -4.07
C ARG A 440 -1.51 30.94 -4.38
N LEU A 441 -0.97 29.77 -4.74
CA LEU A 441 -1.77 28.59 -5.03
C LEU A 441 -2.28 27.97 -3.72
N ASP A 442 -3.58 27.72 -3.67
CA ASP A 442 -4.32 27.29 -2.48
C ASP A 442 -4.12 25.80 -2.19
N THR A 443 -3.96 24.99 -3.25
CA THR A 443 -3.79 23.56 -3.13
C THR A 443 -2.33 23.17 -3.04
N LYS A 444 -2.04 22.34 -2.05
CA LYS A 444 -0.71 22.01 -1.56
C LYS A 444 -0.60 20.50 -1.41
N THR A 445 0.29 19.89 -2.17
CA THR A 445 0.48 18.44 -2.17
C THR A 445 1.93 18.08 -1.86
N TRP A 446 2.13 17.13 -0.97
CA TRP A 446 3.42 16.56 -0.60
C TRP A 446 3.42 15.07 -0.90
N ILE A 447 4.34 14.66 -1.77
CA ILE A 447 4.49 13.29 -2.20
C ILE A 447 5.90 12.85 -1.80
N SER A 448 5.99 11.68 -1.20
CA SER A 448 7.26 11.02 -0.91
C SER A 448 7.30 9.71 -1.68
N THR A 449 8.22 9.59 -2.62
CA THR A 449 8.39 8.39 -3.45
C THR A 449 9.88 7.99 -3.52
N LEU A 450 10.19 6.82 -4.08
CA LEU A 450 11.54 6.49 -4.52
C LEU A 450 11.67 6.78 -6.01
N ALA A 451 12.88 7.09 -6.46
CA ALA A 451 13.15 7.12 -7.89
C ALA A 451 12.90 5.73 -8.50
N GLY A 452 12.09 5.69 -9.55
CA GLY A 452 11.62 4.50 -10.26
C GLY A 452 10.21 4.06 -9.85
N GLU A 453 9.72 4.50 -8.70
CA GLU A 453 8.41 4.10 -8.16
C GLU A 453 7.28 4.99 -8.65
N ASP A 454 6.10 4.37 -8.77
CA ASP A 454 4.86 5.10 -9.00
C ASP A 454 4.37 5.74 -7.70
N PHE A 455 3.74 6.90 -7.84
CA PHE A 455 2.99 7.56 -6.78
C PHE A 455 1.60 7.90 -7.27
N ARG A 456 0.68 8.10 -6.31
CA ARG A 456 -0.66 8.61 -6.57
C ARG A 456 -1.10 9.51 -5.43
N GLN A 457 -1.64 10.67 -5.78
CA GLN A 457 -2.26 11.58 -4.86
C GLN A 457 -3.61 12.01 -5.41
N MET A 458 -4.62 12.05 -4.56
CA MET A 458 -5.90 12.70 -4.87
C MET A 458 -6.30 13.59 -3.71
N LEU A 459 -7.00 14.67 -4.04
CA LEU A 459 -7.67 15.56 -3.11
C LEU A 459 -8.93 16.08 -3.78
N GLY A 460 -10.08 15.87 -3.17
CA GLY A 460 -11.31 16.41 -3.72
C GLY A 460 -12.51 15.95 -2.94
N ARG A 461 -13.66 16.10 -3.58
CA ARG A 461 -14.96 15.75 -3.06
C ARG A 461 -15.56 14.64 -3.90
N GLU A 462 -16.17 13.69 -3.24
CA GLU A 462 -16.91 12.59 -3.83
C GLU A 462 -18.39 12.77 -3.50
N GLN A 463 -19.24 12.73 -4.51
CA GLN A 463 -20.68 12.87 -4.34
C GLN A 463 -21.39 11.70 -5.02
N ALA A 464 -22.21 10.98 -4.27
CA ALA A 464 -23.13 10.01 -4.86
C ALA A 464 -24.29 10.73 -5.57
N TYR A 465 -24.78 10.14 -6.67
CA TYR A 465 -25.90 10.68 -7.44
C TYR A 465 -26.69 9.56 -8.11
N LEU A 466 -27.97 9.81 -8.39
CA LEU A 466 -28.85 8.87 -9.08
C LEU A 466 -28.55 8.88 -10.58
N LYS A 467 -27.67 7.99 -11.03
CA LYS A 467 -27.20 8.00 -12.42
C LYS A 467 -28.30 7.62 -13.41
N ASP A 468 -29.06 6.59 -13.05
CA ASP A 468 -30.01 5.96 -13.94
C ASP A 468 -31.06 5.17 -13.14
N HIS A 469 -31.98 4.53 -13.85
CA HIS A 469 -32.76 3.41 -13.34
C HIS A 469 -32.68 2.24 -14.32
N ASP A 470 -32.34 1.06 -13.81
CA ASP A 470 -32.61 -0.18 -14.52
C ASP A 470 -34.11 -0.46 -14.41
N VAL A 471 -34.74 -0.98 -15.47
CA VAL A 471 -36.18 -1.23 -15.47
C VAL A 471 -36.43 -2.71 -15.46
N GLU A 472 -36.94 -3.20 -14.34
CA GLU A 472 -37.33 -4.60 -14.20
C GLU A 472 -38.78 -4.78 -14.66
N ILE A 473 -38.99 -5.76 -15.56
CA ILE A 473 -40.29 -6.02 -16.20
C ILE A 473 -40.65 -7.49 -16.04
N ALA A 474 -41.78 -7.77 -15.38
CA ALA A 474 -42.38 -9.09 -15.38
C ALA A 474 -43.91 -9.02 -15.56
N GLU A 475 -44.41 -9.66 -16.62
CA GLU A 475 -45.83 -9.70 -17.02
C GLU A 475 -46.50 -8.30 -17.09
N LYS A 476 -47.13 -7.86 -16.00
CA LYS A 476 -47.88 -6.59 -15.90
C LYS A 476 -47.31 -5.63 -14.85
N ALA A 477 -46.18 -5.98 -14.24
CA ALA A 477 -45.49 -5.15 -13.28
C ALA A 477 -44.20 -4.61 -13.89
N THR A 478 -43.97 -3.32 -13.68
CA THR A 478 -42.75 -2.61 -14.03
C THR A 478 -42.31 -1.82 -12.83
N ILE A 479 -41.02 -1.87 -12.50
CA ILE A 479 -40.44 -1.08 -11.42
C ILE A 479 -39.06 -0.59 -11.86
N ALA A 480 -38.71 0.61 -11.39
CA ALA A 480 -37.43 1.21 -11.65
C ALA A 480 -36.48 0.89 -10.49
N ASP A 481 -35.39 0.21 -10.80
CA ASP A 481 -34.29 -0.12 -9.91
C ASP A 481 -33.24 1.01 -9.98
N PRO A 482 -33.06 1.81 -8.92
CA PRO A 482 -32.18 2.97 -8.97
C PRO A 482 -30.72 2.56 -9.16
N VAL A 483 -30.04 3.18 -10.13
CA VAL A 483 -28.60 2.95 -10.33
C VAL A 483 -27.83 4.13 -9.75
N VAL A 484 -27.15 3.90 -8.63
CA VAL A 484 -26.36 4.93 -7.96
C VAL A 484 -24.90 4.92 -8.43
N ALA A 485 -24.39 6.10 -8.81
CA ALA A 485 -22.99 6.29 -9.15
C ALA A 485 -22.33 7.30 -8.22
N THR A 486 -21.03 7.52 -8.41
CA THR A 486 -20.28 8.52 -7.67
C THR A 486 -19.50 9.39 -8.64
N ILE A 487 -19.54 10.70 -8.41
CA ILE A 487 -18.73 11.68 -9.13
C ILE A 487 -17.64 12.23 -8.23
N PHE A 488 -16.46 12.47 -8.80
CA PHE A 488 -15.36 13.14 -8.11
C PHE A 488 -15.23 14.57 -8.62
N SER A 489 -15.00 15.53 -7.72
CA SER A 489 -14.61 16.88 -8.07
C SER A 489 -13.40 17.29 -7.24
N GLY A 490 -12.28 17.56 -7.90
CA GLY A 490 -11.03 17.92 -7.27
C GLY A 490 -9.87 17.60 -8.18
N ILE A 491 -8.75 17.20 -7.58
CA ILE A 491 -7.49 17.03 -8.27
C ILE A 491 -6.92 15.65 -8.00
N ALA A 492 -6.40 15.04 -9.05
CA ALA A 492 -5.72 13.77 -9.01
C ALA A 492 -4.42 13.85 -9.80
N PHE A 493 -3.37 13.31 -9.21
CA PHE A 493 -2.05 13.27 -9.80
C PHE A 493 -1.45 11.89 -9.58
N GLN A 494 -0.98 11.29 -10.66
CA GLN A 494 -0.16 10.09 -10.58
C GLN A 494 1.03 10.21 -11.50
N GLY A 495 2.08 9.47 -11.20
CA GLY A 495 3.24 9.42 -12.07
C GLY A 495 4.36 8.62 -11.48
N ARG A 496 5.49 8.69 -12.17
CA ARG A 496 6.77 8.09 -11.83
C ARG A 496 7.84 9.14 -11.90
N ILE A 497 8.73 9.13 -10.91
CA ILE A 497 9.97 9.91 -10.98
C ILE A 497 11.12 9.00 -11.33
N SER A 498 11.96 9.38 -12.29
CA SER A 498 13.21 8.69 -12.61
C SER A 498 14.40 9.62 -12.40
N ARG A 499 15.61 9.07 -12.26
CA ARG A 499 16.83 9.87 -12.27
C ARG A 499 17.30 10.04 -13.70
N VAL A 500 17.51 11.28 -14.14
CA VAL A 500 18.02 11.59 -15.49
C VAL A 500 19.48 12.04 -15.43
N GLY A 501 19.93 12.56 -14.28
CA GLY A 501 21.32 12.96 -14.07
C GLY A 501 21.60 13.36 -12.62
N ARG A 502 22.78 13.93 -12.37
CA ARG A 502 23.13 14.47 -11.05
C ARG A 502 22.27 15.71 -10.76
N GLY A 503 21.45 15.64 -9.71
CA GLY A 503 20.55 16.73 -9.31
C GLY A 503 19.38 16.98 -10.26
N ARG A 504 19.12 16.05 -11.20
CA ARG A 504 18.02 16.17 -12.17
C ARG A 504 17.15 14.91 -12.16
N LEU A 505 15.85 15.13 -12.13
CA LEU A 505 14.82 14.10 -12.05
C LEU A 505 13.92 14.19 -13.28
N GLY A 506 13.53 13.06 -13.83
CA GLY A 506 12.50 12.98 -14.87
C GLY A 506 11.17 12.70 -14.20
N LEU A 507 10.18 13.56 -14.39
CA LEU A 507 8.79 13.31 -14.01
C LEU A 507 8.03 12.88 -15.25
N ARG A 508 7.44 11.69 -15.22
CA ARG A 508 6.40 11.26 -16.16
C ARG A 508 5.12 11.00 -15.39
N GLY A 509 4.01 11.62 -15.76
CA GLY A 509 2.76 11.43 -15.03
C GLY A 509 1.56 12.01 -15.75
N GLN A 510 0.42 11.90 -15.09
CA GLN A 510 -0.87 12.40 -15.56
C GLN A 510 -1.53 13.19 -14.43
N PHE A 511 -1.98 14.39 -14.75
CA PHE A 511 -2.83 15.20 -13.90
C PHE A 511 -4.24 15.17 -14.45
N VAL A 512 -5.21 15.03 -13.56
CA VAL A 512 -6.62 15.19 -13.89
C VAL A 512 -7.24 16.10 -12.86
N ILE A 513 -7.93 17.12 -13.34
CA ILE A 513 -8.74 18.02 -12.52
C ILE A 513 -10.15 17.93 -13.04
N GLN A 514 -11.06 17.61 -12.14
CA GLN A 514 -12.47 17.48 -12.43
C GLN A 514 -13.21 18.47 -11.57
N ASP A 515 -13.92 19.39 -12.21
CA ASP A 515 -14.74 20.39 -11.53
C ASP A 515 -16.20 20.03 -11.70
N LEU A 516 -17.00 20.17 -10.64
CA LEU A 516 -18.45 20.14 -10.74
C LEU A 516 -18.94 21.54 -11.13
N ASP A 517 -19.59 21.64 -12.29
CA ASP A 517 -20.14 22.89 -12.79
C ASP A 517 -21.56 23.09 -12.27
N GLY A 518 -21.65 23.65 -11.06
CA GLY A 518 -22.91 23.90 -10.37
C GLY A 518 -23.33 22.76 -9.44
N GLU A 519 -24.61 22.73 -9.09
CA GLU A 519 -25.18 21.63 -8.31
C GLU A 519 -25.61 20.47 -9.23
N VAL A 520 -25.61 19.25 -8.67
CA VAL A 520 -26.20 18.09 -9.35
C VAL A 520 -27.71 18.31 -9.44
N THR A 521 -28.17 18.54 -10.66
CA THR A 521 -29.57 18.79 -10.98
C THR A 521 -30.31 17.49 -11.28
N ALA A 522 -31.46 17.30 -10.63
CA ALA A 522 -32.41 16.26 -11.02
C ALA A 522 -33.12 16.67 -12.31
N VAL A 523 -33.23 15.72 -13.24
CA VAL A 523 -33.93 15.84 -14.51
C VAL A 523 -35.00 14.76 -14.56
N ASP A 524 -36.25 15.19 -14.69
CA ASP A 524 -37.35 14.29 -14.98
C ASP A 524 -37.35 13.99 -16.49
N GLY A 525 -37.12 12.71 -16.84
CA GLY A 525 -37.16 12.25 -18.22
C GLY A 525 -38.57 12.24 -18.83
N ASN A 526 -39.61 12.50 -18.03
CA ASN A 526 -41.03 12.42 -18.39
C ASN A 526 -41.41 11.06 -19.01
N ALA A 527 -40.68 10.02 -18.63
CA ALA A 527 -40.89 8.65 -19.08
C ALA A 527 -41.71 7.91 -18.01
N ASN A 528 -43.00 7.69 -18.31
CA ASN A 528 -43.97 6.83 -17.60
C ASN A 528 -43.44 6.20 -16.30
N ASP A 529 -43.41 6.96 -15.20
CA ASP A 529 -43.17 6.46 -13.84
C ASP A 529 -41.75 5.94 -13.50
N ILE A 530 -40.73 6.23 -14.34
CA ILE A 530 -39.33 5.80 -14.10
C ILE A 530 -38.61 6.69 -13.07
N GLY A 531 -39.13 7.89 -12.78
CA GLY A 531 -38.56 8.81 -11.79
C GLY A 531 -37.55 9.80 -12.37
N VAL A 532 -36.86 10.53 -11.48
CA VAL A 532 -35.87 11.55 -11.85
C VAL A 532 -34.47 10.96 -11.88
N VAL A 533 -33.61 11.46 -12.78
CA VAL A 533 -32.18 11.12 -12.78
C VAL A 533 -31.35 12.36 -12.49
N ASP A 534 -30.24 12.19 -11.78
CA ASP A 534 -29.29 13.25 -11.51
C ASP A 534 -28.31 13.39 -12.68
N VAL A 535 -28.25 14.58 -13.28
CA VAL A 535 -27.34 14.89 -14.39
C VAL A 535 -26.25 15.84 -13.92
N PRO A 536 -25.09 15.34 -13.46
CA PRO A 536 -23.98 16.21 -13.10
C PRO A 536 -23.33 16.81 -14.35
N SER A 537 -23.02 18.11 -14.29
CA SER A 537 -22.17 18.77 -15.29
C SER A 537 -20.75 18.85 -14.74
N THR A 538 -19.75 18.39 -15.50
CA THR A 538 -18.35 18.51 -15.10
C THR A 538 -17.45 19.03 -16.20
N GLY A 539 -16.52 19.90 -15.82
CA GLY A 539 -15.35 20.24 -16.61
C GLY A 539 -14.18 19.35 -16.23
N ILE A 540 -13.58 18.68 -17.21
CA ILE A 540 -12.37 17.87 -17.00
C ILE A 540 -11.20 18.55 -17.71
N THR A 541 -10.11 18.75 -16.97
CA THR A 541 -8.82 19.16 -17.51
C THR A 541 -7.82 18.05 -17.26
N GLU A 542 -7.32 17.45 -18.34
CA GLU A 542 -6.28 16.42 -18.29
C GLU A 542 -4.97 16.95 -18.86
N ALA A 543 -3.86 16.52 -18.27
CA ALA A 543 -2.54 16.80 -18.79
C ALA A 543 -1.57 15.64 -18.52
N ASP A 544 -1.03 15.07 -19.60
CA ASP A 544 0.18 14.27 -19.52
C ASP A 544 1.39 15.18 -19.34
N VAL A 545 2.26 14.80 -18.42
CA VAL A 545 3.46 15.55 -18.08
C VAL A 545 4.66 14.65 -18.28
N THR A 546 5.61 15.15 -19.07
CA THR A 546 6.97 14.61 -19.16
C THR A 546 7.92 15.79 -19.00
N GLN A 547 8.57 15.90 -17.85
CA GLN A 547 9.41 17.05 -17.52
C GLN A 547 10.71 16.65 -16.83
N THR A 548 11.76 17.44 -17.06
CA THR A 548 12.98 17.35 -16.26
C THR A 548 12.92 18.41 -15.15
N LEU A 549 13.03 17.95 -13.91
CA LEU A 549 13.02 18.77 -12.71
C LEU A 549 14.44 18.94 -12.20
N ASP A 550 14.80 20.18 -11.85
CA ASP A 550 16.04 20.48 -11.14
C ASP A 550 15.76 20.48 -9.63
N ASP A 551 16.66 19.89 -8.85
CA ASP A 551 16.55 19.82 -7.38
C ASP A 551 16.33 21.21 -6.74
N GLY A 552 15.28 21.30 -5.91
CA GLY A 552 14.93 22.48 -5.13
C GLY A 552 14.29 23.62 -5.93
N ARG A 553 14.15 23.51 -7.26
CA ARG A 553 13.61 24.56 -8.13
C ARG A 553 12.14 24.32 -8.45
N TRP A 554 11.38 25.41 -8.59
CA TRP A 554 10.02 25.33 -9.09
C TRP A 554 10.03 25.11 -10.61
N THR A 555 9.17 24.23 -11.07
CA THR A 555 8.93 23.98 -12.49
C THR A 555 7.44 24.13 -12.74
N LEU A 556 7.09 24.99 -13.70
CA LEU A 556 5.73 25.12 -14.21
C LEU A 556 5.43 23.89 -15.08
N LEU A 557 4.48 23.06 -14.65
CA LEU A 557 4.06 21.89 -15.41
C LEU A 557 2.99 22.26 -16.42
N ARG A 558 2.05 23.12 -16.02
CA ARG A 558 0.91 23.48 -16.86
C ARG A 558 0.37 24.85 -16.50
N LEU A 559 -0.02 25.59 -17.54
CA LEU A 559 -1.03 26.65 -17.51
C LEU A 559 -2.14 26.20 -18.45
N ALA A 560 -3.36 26.08 -17.94
CA ALA A 560 -4.50 25.67 -18.75
C ALA A 560 -5.69 26.62 -18.52
N PRO A 561 -6.23 27.26 -19.57
CA PRO A 561 -7.48 27.98 -19.43
C PRO A 561 -8.59 26.99 -19.08
N ARG A 562 -9.46 27.37 -18.15
CA ARG A 562 -10.63 26.55 -17.82
C ARG A 562 -11.76 26.85 -18.82
N PRO A 563 -12.43 25.83 -19.38
CA PRO A 563 -13.56 26.06 -20.28
C PRO A 563 -14.61 26.98 -19.64
N GLY A 564 -14.96 28.07 -20.33
CA GLY A 564 -15.98 29.02 -19.87
C GLY A 564 -15.60 29.90 -18.67
N LYS A 565 -14.35 29.86 -18.17
CA LYS A 565 -13.90 30.68 -17.03
C LYS A 565 -12.71 31.57 -17.42
N ALA A 566 -12.62 32.74 -16.80
CA ALA A 566 -11.54 33.69 -17.05
C ALA A 566 -10.21 33.27 -16.39
N ASP A 567 -10.29 32.46 -15.35
CA ASP A 567 -9.13 32.02 -14.58
C ASP A 567 -8.37 30.90 -15.28
N ILE A 568 -7.06 30.90 -15.09
CA ILE A 568 -6.12 29.92 -15.62
C ILE A 568 -5.71 29.01 -14.48
N LEU A 569 -5.82 27.71 -14.70
CA LEU A 569 -5.25 26.71 -13.81
C LEU A 569 -3.73 26.73 -13.94
N ALA A 570 -3.03 26.89 -12.81
CA ALA A 570 -1.58 26.75 -12.73
C ALA A 570 -1.20 25.50 -11.91
N ILE A 571 -0.24 24.73 -12.43
CA ILE A 571 0.34 23.58 -11.74
C ILE A 571 1.86 23.77 -11.69
N LEU A 572 2.40 23.88 -10.50
CA LEU A 572 3.84 23.94 -10.25
C LEU A 572 4.29 22.73 -9.44
N VAL A 573 5.50 22.27 -9.70
CA VAL A 573 6.15 21.22 -8.90
C VAL A 573 7.54 21.67 -8.49
N ARG A 574 7.96 21.24 -7.30
CA ARG A 574 9.34 21.30 -6.83
C ARG A 574 9.74 19.93 -6.34
N ALA A 575 10.84 19.40 -6.87
CA ALA A 575 11.42 18.14 -6.40
C ALA A 575 12.56 18.39 -5.42
N ARG A 576 12.79 17.46 -4.50
CA ARG A 576 13.89 17.41 -3.54
C ARG A 576 14.39 16.00 -3.33
#